data_AF-A0A1F6NQR6-F1
#
_entry.id   AF-A0A1F6NQR6-F1
#
_cell.length_a   1.000
_cell.length_b   1.000
_cell.length_c   1.000
_cell.angle_alpha   90.00
_cell.angle_beta   90.00
_cell.angle_gamma   90.00
#
_symmetry.space_group_name_H-M   'P 1'
#
loop_
_entity.id
_entity.type
_entity.pdbx_description
1 polymer ?
#
loop_
_entity_poly.entity_id
_entity_poly.type
_entity_poly.pdbx_seq_one_letter_code
_entity_poly.pdbx_strand_id
1 'polypeptide(L)'
;MRERFEGGMLPVVEQDEKLEKEDPKDYVDVLQEYLQLAAIMYDELSSWQSKGDKKLKSLVQDVHEEGDSDTDEEITLKTASLKLCVGEAVNLLGNLVKKIFKFEGISRVLEDKLGKKIGSLEEAKITAQELIRPFYEQYSRHLRANGNKGKRTRDVMSSDQAAWDISSKAVPSDLDIMDDESFQAFQEQRKKFQDMLEKLVFLPGPHQKFAKLLAEGQGNSQDVNLLLNSYASTGGKSTNRFKKLDVEYNKQDLKNLEVLINETSRLIEEIQQKLGIEIPSKPEGINVEKAIEILGSEKVFGPEDVSQVWGVDLERVPIIPFSLEDLEKAKALGMYLILRIDKDGRGRQLTGQMMNELKQTEFTSQGKGKILHDPEDWYIDEAFFIEEKPKLSWALTSGDVLRGSTSNNYLHQTRLLRDHLKTHDFLSQEEEEECSDDTLRQLSEQMGVDWNSQEITDPNKYNNNWQDVSKKMSDLLINQNHRQSFAEALYDFISLLLSKNKRILIDNYNWTKSHSSSGDLVGIGDCVGYGASVSWWLPEYYDDLMGVSFSC
;
A
#
# COMPACT_ATOMS: atom_id res chain seq x y z
N MET A 1 -25.14 -56.55 13.41
CA MET A 1 -25.00 -55.67 14.59
C MET A 1 -23.51 -55.33 14.68
N ARG A 2 -23.09 -54.23 14.04
CA ARG A 2 -22.80 -52.90 14.62
C ARG A 2 -21.58 -52.88 15.56
N GLU A 3 -20.48 -52.40 14.99
CA GLU A 3 -19.31 -51.81 15.66
C GLU A 3 -19.67 -50.46 16.30
N ARG A 4 -18.99 -50.10 17.40
CA ARG A 4 -18.82 -48.71 17.86
C ARG A 4 -17.47 -48.53 18.57
N PHE A 5 -16.83 -47.44 18.16
CA PHE A 5 -15.71 -46.70 18.76
C PHE A 5 -16.05 -46.13 20.15
N GLU A 6 -15.04 -45.88 20.99
CA GLU A 6 -14.58 -44.53 21.43
C GLU A 6 -13.55 -44.61 22.57
N GLY A 7 -12.54 -43.71 22.54
CA GLY A 7 -11.77 -43.33 23.73
C GLY A 7 -10.24 -43.43 23.67
N GLY A 8 -9.58 -42.87 22.65
CA GLY A 8 -8.12 -42.68 22.63
C GLY A 8 -7.76 -41.20 22.65
N MET A 9 -7.30 -40.70 23.81
CA MET A 9 -6.71 -39.37 23.97
C MET A 9 -5.42 -39.25 23.15
N LEU A 10 -5.35 -38.24 22.29
CA LEU A 10 -4.12 -37.80 21.63
C LEU A 10 -3.28 -36.92 22.57
N PRO A 11 -1.94 -36.92 22.43
CA PRO A 11 -1.04 -36.23 23.34
C PRO A 11 -1.04 -34.72 23.10
N VAL A 12 -1.11 -33.97 24.21
CA VAL A 12 -0.80 -32.54 24.29
C VAL A 12 0.70 -32.40 24.08
N VAL A 13 1.12 -31.74 23.00
CA VAL A 13 2.51 -31.35 22.80
C VAL A 13 2.71 -30.03 23.55
N GLU A 14 3.19 -30.14 24.79
CA GLU A 14 3.91 -29.06 25.47
C GLU A 14 5.21 -28.80 24.69
N GLN A 15 5.30 -27.65 24.04
CA GLN A 15 6.57 -27.06 23.61
C GLN A 15 6.86 -25.83 24.47
N ASP A 16 7.00 -26.08 25.76
CA ASP A 16 7.78 -25.25 26.67
C ASP A 16 8.99 -26.11 27.07
N GLU A 17 10.16 -25.84 26.48
CA GLU A 17 11.50 -26.01 27.09
C GLU A 17 12.58 -26.11 26.00
N LYS A 18 13.24 -24.98 25.74
CA LYS A 18 14.72 -24.83 25.78
C LYS A 18 15.13 -23.42 25.35
N LEU A 19 14.80 -22.44 26.18
CA LEU A 19 15.63 -21.25 26.33
C LEU A 19 16.25 -21.38 27.72
N GLU A 20 17.57 -21.53 27.77
CA GLU A 20 18.32 -21.42 29.01
C GLU A 20 17.93 -20.10 29.68
N LYS A 21 17.80 -20.13 31.02
CA LYS A 21 17.35 -19.01 31.84
C LYS A 21 18.33 -17.84 31.77
N GLU A 22 18.26 -17.03 30.71
CA GLU A 22 18.69 -15.64 30.73
C GLU A 22 17.64 -14.82 31.50
N ASP A 23 18.09 -13.82 32.25
CA ASP A 23 17.23 -12.99 33.10
C ASP A 23 16.10 -12.38 32.23
N PRO A 24 14.80 -12.48 32.60
CA PRO A 24 13.71 -11.90 31.81
C PRO A 24 13.88 -10.39 31.50
N LYS A 25 14.74 -9.67 32.22
CA LYS A 25 15.16 -8.30 31.84
C LYS A 25 15.98 -8.23 30.56
N ASP A 26 16.85 -9.20 30.32
CA ASP A 26 17.76 -9.25 29.18
C ASP A 26 16.99 -9.35 27.86
N TYR A 27 15.97 -10.22 27.83
CA TYR A 27 15.12 -10.40 26.65
C TYR A 27 14.30 -9.16 26.29
N VAL A 28 13.84 -8.40 27.29
CA VAL A 28 13.07 -7.17 27.08
C VAL A 28 13.98 -6.06 26.56
N ASP A 29 15.20 -5.94 27.08
CA ASP A 29 16.18 -4.97 26.59
C ASP A 29 16.57 -5.27 25.13
N VAL A 30 16.83 -6.54 24.80
CA VAL A 30 17.11 -7.00 23.43
C VAL A 30 15.95 -6.73 22.48
N LEU A 31 14.71 -7.04 22.88
CA LEU A 31 13.52 -6.75 22.08
C LEU A 31 13.31 -5.26 21.86
N GLN A 32 13.61 -4.43 22.86
CA GLN A 32 13.52 -2.99 22.76
C GLN A 32 14.54 -2.45 21.74
N GLU A 33 15.78 -2.93 21.77
CA GLU A 33 16.79 -2.56 20.77
C GLU A 33 16.38 -2.96 19.35
N TYR A 34 15.81 -4.16 19.18
CA TYR A 34 15.29 -4.61 17.90
C TYR A 34 14.10 -3.79 17.40
N LEU A 35 13.16 -3.44 18.28
CA LEU A 35 12.03 -2.56 17.95
C LEU A 35 12.52 -1.20 17.44
N GLN A 36 13.53 -0.65 18.12
CA GLN A 36 14.13 0.63 17.78
C GLN A 36 14.81 0.59 16.41
N LEU A 37 15.67 -0.40 16.17
CA LEU A 37 16.37 -0.58 14.90
C LEU A 37 15.38 -0.81 13.74
N ALA A 38 14.41 -1.69 13.93
CA ALA A 38 13.41 -2.00 12.92
C ALA A 38 12.58 -0.76 12.53
N ALA A 39 12.23 0.10 13.49
CA ALA A 39 11.48 1.32 13.22
C ALA A 39 12.30 2.37 12.45
N ILE A 40 13.60 2.50 12.76
CA ILE A 40 14.51 3.40 12.02
C ILE A 40 14.61 2.95 10.55
N MET A 41 14.83 1.64 10.33
CA MET A 41 14.91 1.07 8.99
C MET A 41 13.57 1.21 8.24
N TYR A 42 12.45 1.03 8.95
CA TYR A 42 11.11 1.17 8.40
C TYR A 42 10.85 2.59 7.89
N ASP A 43 11.19 3.62 8.68
CA ASP A 43 10.98 5.01 8.29
C ASP A 43 11.87 5.40 7.09
N GLU A 44 13.12 4.94 7.06
CA GLU A 44 14.03 5.22 5.95
C GLU A 44 13.57 4.54 4.66
N LEU A 45 13.21 3.25 4.71
CA LEU A 45 12.72 2.52 3.53
C LEU A 45 11.34 3.01 3.08
N SER A 46 10.46 3.40 3.99
CA SER A 46 9.15 4.00 3.65
C SER A 46 9.32 5.36 2.95
N SER A 47 10.32 6.15 3.37
CA SER A 47 10.71 7.37 2.68
C SER A 47 11.15 7.08 1.24
N TRP A 48 11.94 6.01 1.02
CA TRP A 48 12.30 5.56 -0.33
C TRP A 48 11.11 5.07 -1.14
N GLN A 49 10.18 4.32 -0.54
CA GLN A 49 8.94 3.88 -1.18
C GLN A 49 8.08 5.06 -1.65
N SER A 50 7.99 6.12 -0.84
CA SER A 50 7.19 7.33 -1.15
C SER A 50 7.80 8.24 -2.25
N LYS A 51 9.07 8.05 -2.60
CA LYS A 51 9.79 8.92 -3.55
C LYS A 51 9.40 8.69 -5.03
N GLY A 52 8.68 7.61 -5.33
CA GLY A 52 8.09 7.31 -6.65
C GLY A 52 9.10 6.85 -7.72
N ASP A 53 8.57 6.30 -8.82
CA ASP A 53 9.36 5.59 -9.84
C ASP A 53 10.41 6.46 -10.55
N LYS A 54 10.10 7.75 -10.76
CA LYS A 54 11.02 8.69 -11.42
C LYS A 54 12.33 8.86 -10.65
N LYS A 55 12.30 8.79 -9.32
CA LYS A 55 13.50 8.99 -8.49
C LYS A 55 14.34 7.72 -8.37
N LEU A 56 13.69 6.56 -8.25
CA LEU A 56 14.39 5.28 -8.29
C LEU A 56 15.03 5.04 -9.67
N LYS A 57 14.33 5.41 -10.75
CA LYS A 57 14.86 5.32 -12.12
C LYS A 57 16.07 6.23 -12.33
N SER A 58 16.04 7.47 -11.85
CA SER A 58 17.19 8.39 -11.87
C SER A 58 18.39 7.80 -11.14
N LEU A 59 18.17 7.23 -9.94
CA LEU A 59 19.24 6.65 -9.13
C LEU A 59 19.89 5.43 -9.80
N VAL A 60 19.11 4.59 -10.47
CA VAL A 60 19.62 3.46 -11.25
C VAL A 60 20.36 3.97 -12.50
N GLN A 61 19.83 5.00 -13.17
CA GLN A 61 20.44 5.57 -14.37
C GLN A 61 21.82 6.22 -14.07
N ASP A 62 21.93 7.00 -13.00
CA ASP A 62 23.16 7.71 -12.61
C ASP A 62 24.33 6.77 -12.25
N VAL A 63 24.05 5.52 -11.84
CA VAL A 63 25.08 4.51 -11.51
C VAL A 63 25.61 3.81 -12.76
N HIS A 64 24.81 3.75 -13.81
CA HIS A 64 25.05 2.95 -15.01
C HIS A 64 25.62 3.77 -16.18
N GLU A 65 25.52 5.11 -16.16
CA GLU A 65 26.14 5.98 -17.18
C GLU A 65 27.70 5.97 -17.19
N GLU A 66 28.36 5.31 -16.23
CA GLU A 66 29.84 5.20 -16.16
C GLU A 66 30.42 3.83 -16.60
N GLY A 67 29.62 2.86 -17.05
CA GLY A 67 30.16 1.55 -17.44
C GLY A 67 29.23 0.71 -18.31
N ASP A 68 29.52 0.73 -19.62
CA ASP A 68 28.87 -0.03 -20.71
C ASP A 68 27.40 0.28 -21.00
N SER A 69 27.04 0.13 -22.29
CA SER A 69 25.77 0.54 -22.88
C SER A 69 24.62 -0.41 -22.51
N ASP A 70 24.07 -0.28 -21.30
CA ASP A 70 22.82 -0.91 -20.92
C ASP A 70 21.63 -0.26 -21.67
N THR A 71 20.61 -1.05 -22.00
CA THR A 71 19.39 -0.58 -22.68
C THR A 71 18.39 0.00 -21.68
N ASP A 72 17.49 0.90 -22.11
CA ASP A 72 16.41 1.47 -21.25
C ASP A 72 15.52 0.37 -20.61
N GLU A 73 15.47 -0.81 -21.23
CA GLU A 73 14.81 -2.01 -20.71
C GLU A 73 15.49 -2.56 -19.44
N GLU A 74 16.83 -2.57 -19.39
CA GLU A 74 17.60 -3.04 -18.24
C GLU A 74 17.50 -2.10 -17.04
N ILE A 75 17.53 -0.79 -17.28
CA ILE A 75 17.29 0.24 -16.25
C ILE A 75 15.87 0.09 -15.68
N THR A 76 14.89 -0.18 -16.54
CA THR A 76 13.49 -0.37 -16.12
C THR A 76 13.32 -1.65 -15.29
N LEU A 77 13.96 -2.75 -15.68
CA LEU A 77 13.96 -4.00 -14.91
C LEU A 77 14.65 -3.86 -13.55
N LYS A 78 15.83 -3.24 -13.49
CA LYS A 78 16.54 -2.98 -12.23
C LYS A 78 15.74 -2.06 -11.29
N THR A 79 15.09 -1.03 -11.84
CA THR A 79 14.21 -0.13 -11.08
C THR A 79 13.00 -0.87 -10.51
N ALA A 80 12.35 -1.72 -11.30
CA ALA A 80 11.21 -2.53 -10.86
C ALA A 80 11.61 -3.54 -9.77
N SER A 81 12.76 -4.19 -9.94
CA SER A 81 13.33 -5.10 -8.93
C SER A 81 13.63 -4.39 -7.62
N LEU A 82 14.30 -3.23 -7.67
CA LEU A 82 14.61 -2.44 -6.48
C LEU A 82 13.35 -1.96 -5.75
N LYS A 83 12.32 -1.52 -6.51
CA LYS A 83 11.02 -1.15 -5.96
C LYS A 83 10.36 -2.31 -5.22
N LEU A 84 10.39 -3.50 -5.82
CA LEU A 84 9.87 -4.72 -5.20
C LEU A 84 10.60 -5.01 -3.88
N CYS A 85 11.95 -5.01 -3.89
CA CYS A 85 12.76 -5.26 -2.70
C CYS A 85 12.52 -4.25 -1.58
N VAL A 86 12.38 -2.95 -1.90
CA VAL A 86 12.03 -1.91 -0.91
C VAL A 86 10.65 -2.18 -0.33
N GLY A 87 9.66 -2.49 -1.17
CA GLY A 87 8.29 -2.78 -0.72
C GLY A 87 8.23 -4.03 0.18
N GLU A 88 8.94 -5.09 -0.18
CA GLU A 88 9.06 -6.30 0.64
C GLU A 88 9.71 -5.99 2.00
N ALA A 89 10.82 -5.25 2.01
CA ALA A 89 11.53 -4.88 3.24
C ALA A 89 10.66 -4.02 4.18
N VAL A 90 9.93 -3.03 3.65
CA VAL A 90 8.99 -2.20 4.44
C VAL A 90 7.89 -3.06 5.05
N ASN A 91 7.30 -3.96 4.27
CA ASN A 91 6.24 -4.85 4.76
C ASN A 91 6.73 -5.77 5.88
N LEU A 92 7.92 -6.36 5.71
CA LEU A 92 8.50 -7.25 6.71
C LEU A 92 8.83 -6.52 8.00
N LEU A 93 9.43 -5.34 7.92
CA LEU A 93 9.69 -4.49 9.08
C LEU A 93 8.40 -4.07 9.79
N GLY A 94 7.36 -3.71 9.03
CA GLY A 94 6.05 -3.38 9.59
C GLY A 94 5.44 -4.55 10.37
N ASN A 95 5.52 -5.76 9.83
CA ASN A 95 5.04 -6.98 10.49
C ASN A 95 5.86 -7.33 11.74
N LEU A 96 7.18 -7.21 11.65
CA LEU A 96 8.10 -7.37 12.77
C LEU A 96 7.75 -6.41 13.92
N VAL A 97 7.67 -5.11 13.63
CA VAL A 97 7.35 -4.07 14.62
C VAL A 97 6.00 -4.35 15.28
N LYS A 98 4.98 -4.73 14.51
CA LYS A 98 3.67 -5.15 15.06
C LYS A 98 3.77 -6.35 16.00
N LYS A 99 4.59 -7.36 15.65
CA LYS A 99 4.80 -8.53 16.51
C LYS A 99 5.53 -8.17 17.80
N ILE A 100 6.57 -7.33 17.74
CA ILE A 100 7.29 -6.88 18.94
C ILE A 100 6.38 -6.05 19.86
N PHE A 101 5.55 -5.13 19.32
CA PHE A 101 4.60 -4.36 20.13
C PHE A 101 3.55 -5.23 20.84
N LYS A 102 3.21 -6.40 20.30
CA LYS A 102 2.30 -7.38 20.92
C LYS A 102 2.97 -8.20 22.02
N PHE A 103 4.29 -8.12 22.18
CA PHE A 103 5.00 -8.84 23.24
C PHE A 103 4.69 -8.20 24.60
N GLU A 104 4.12 -8.97 25.53
CA GLU A 104 3.59 -8.47 26.80
C GLU A 104 4.64 -7.73 27.63
N GLY A 105 5.89 -8.21 27.66
CA GLY A 105 6.99 -7.57 28.38
C GLY A 105 7.32 -6.16 27.86
N ILE A 106 7.38 -5.99 26.53
CA ILE A 106 7.65 -4.68 25.89
C ILE A 106 6.47 -3.74 26.07
N SER A 107 5.25 -4.23 25.82
CA SER A 107 4.04 -3.43 25.97
C SER A 107 3.92 -2.87 27.39
N ARG A 108 4.21 -3.70 28.41
CA ARG A 108 4.21 -3.30 29.81
C ARG A 108 5.31 -2.29 30.15
N VAL A 109 6.54 -2.49 29.67
CA VAL A 109 7.64 -1.52 29.91
C VAL A 109 7.30 -0.15 29.31
N LEU A 110 6.75 -0.12 28.10
CA LEU A 110 6.31 1.13 27.47
C LEU A 110 5.17 1.79 28.26
N GLU A 111 4.18 1.01 28.71
CA GLU A 111 3.07 1.51 29.51
C GLU A 111 3.55 2.07 30.86
N ASP A 112 4.46 1.38 31.56
CA ASP A 112 5.03 1.82 32.84
C ASP A 112 5.82 3.12 32.69
N LYS A 113 6.55 3.29 31.59
CA LYS A 113 7.38 4.50 31.33
C LYS A 113 6.56 5.69 30.83
N LEU A 114 5.54 5.44 30.03
CA LEU A 114 4.78 6.48 29.34
C LEU A 114 3.45 6.81 30.03
N GLY A 115 2.97 5.93 30.92
CA GLY A 115 1.67 6.04 31.58
C GLY A 115 0.48 5.77 30.66
N LYS A 116 0.72 5.23 29.45
CA LYS A 116 -0.31 4.83 28.49
C LYS A 116 0.19 3.68 27.63
N LYS A 117 -0.72 2.77 27.25
CA LYS A 117 -0.42 1.65 26.37
C LYS A 117 -0.11 2.12 24.95
N ILE A 118 0.96 1.57 24.36
CA ILE A 118 1.35 1.77 22.97
C ILE A 118 1.28 0.41 22.26
N GLY A 119 0.40 0.31 21.26
CA GLY A 119 0.16 -0.91 20.49
C GLY A 119 0.62 -0.83 19.03
N SER A 120 1.06 0.34 18.56
CA SER A 120 1.53 0.52 17.18
C SER A 120 2.65 1.56 17.04
N LEU A 121 3.35 1.51 15.90
CA LEU A 121 4.37 2.50 15.54
C LEU A 121 3.78 3.90 15.39
N GLU A 122 2.56 4.04 14.89
CA GLU A 122 1.91 5.34 14.72
C GLU A 122 1.56 5.97 16.08
N GLU A 123 1.05 5.17 17.02
CA GLU A 123 0.83 5.61 18.39
C GLU A 123 2.12 6.03 19.09
N ALA A 124 3.23 5.34 18.82
CA ALA A 124 4.56 5.73 19.32
C ALA A 124 5.00 7.09 18.76
N LYS A 125 4.80 7.33 17.46
CA LYS A 125 5.11 8.62 16.80
C LYS A 125 4.28 9.77 17.35
N ILE A 126 2.97 9.57 17.49
CA ILE A 126 2.06 10.56 18.09
C ILE A 126 2.48 10.87 19.53
N THR A 127 2.84 9.85 20.30
CA THR A 127 3.30 10.03 21.69
C THR A 127 4.62 10.81 21.76
N ALA A 128 5.57 10.54 20.86
CA ALA A 128 6.80 11.30 20.78
C ALA A 128 6.55 12.77 20.43
N GLN A 129 5.62 13.04 19.51
CA GLN A 129 5.19 14.41 19.17
C GLN A 129 4.61 15.16 20.37
N GLU A 130 3.73 14.51 21.13
CA GLU A 130 3.13 15.07 22.35
C GLU A 130 4.20 15.44 23.39
N LEU A 131 5.20 14.58 23.57
CA LEU A 131 6.31 14.81 24.50
C LEU A 131 7.21 15.98 24.07
N ILE A 132 7.52 16.08 22.78
CA ILE A 132 8.45 17.09 22.24
C ILE A 132 7.80 18.48 22.16
N ARG A 133 6.50 18.55 21.85
CA ARG A 133 5.79 19.80 21.54
C ARG A 133 5.94 20.90 22.60
N PRO A 134 5.76 20.66 23.91
CA PRO A 134 5.92 21.71 24.92
C PRO A 134 7.32 22.34 24.90
N PHE A 135 8.37 21.53 24.74
CA PHE A 135 9.75 22.00 24.66
C PHE A 135 10.02 22.74 23.36
N TYR A 136 9.50 22.24 22.24
CA TYR A 136 9.61 22.92 20.95
C TYR A 136 8.96 24.32 20.98
N GLU A 137 7.78 24.44 21.59
CA GLU A 137 7.09 25.72 21.71
C GLU A 137 7.85 26.70 22.60
N GLN A 138 8.37 26.25 23.75
CA GLN A 138 9.21 27.07 24.62
C GLN A 138 10.50 27.52 23.92
N TYR A 139 11.18 26.60 23.26
CA TYR A 139 12.37 26.86 22.46
C TYR A 139 12.11 27.89 21.35
N SER A 140 11.01 27.71 20.61
CA SER A 140 10.58 28.64 19.56
C SER A 140 10.23 30.02 20.08
N ARG A 141 9.59 30.13 21.25
CA ARG A 141 9.30 31.42 21.91
C ARG A 141 10.59 32.13 22.33
N HIS A 142 11.55 31.40 22.89
CA HIS A 142 12.87 31.94 23.25
C HIS A 142 13.63 32.48 22.03
N LEU A 143 13.64 31.72 20.92
CA LEU A 143 14.23 32.18 19.65
C LEU A 143 13.56 33.43 19.08
N ARG A 144 12.23 33.57 19.24
CA ARG A 144 11.48 34.76 18.78
C ARG A 144 11.72 35.98 19.67
N ALA A 145 11.81 35.79 20.99
CA ALA A 145 12.05 36.85 21.96
C ALA A 145 13.45 37.49 21.81
N ASN A 146 14.46 36.70 21.43
CA ASN A 146 15.85 37.15 21.30
C ASN A 146 16.21 37.70 19.89
N GLY A 147 15.21 37.98 19.06
CA GLY A 147 15.30 38.91 17.92
C GLY A 147 16.53 38.83 17.02
N ASN A 148 16.72 37.76 16.24
CA ASN A 148 17.26 37.85 14.87
C ASN A 148 17.25 36.52 14.10
N LYS A 149 17.11 36.63 12.77
CA LYS A 149 17.14 35.52 11.80
C LYS A 149 18.41 34.67 11.96
N GLY A 150 18.27 33.50 12.59
CA GLY A 150 18.98 32.25 12.30
C GLY A 150 20.51 32.15 12.42
N LYS A 151 21.26 33.25 12.63
CA LYS A 151 22.74 33.19 12.67
C LYS A 151 23.37 33.49 14.04
N ARG A 152 22.88 34.46 14.81
CA ARG A 152 23.51 34.82 16.10
C ARG A 152 23.04 33.99 17.31
N THR A 153 21.89 33.33 17.25
CA THR A 153 21.48 32.38 18.30
C THR A 153 22.20 31.03 18.23
N ARG A 154 22.81 30.69 17.08
CA ARG A 154 23.85 29.63 17.05
C ARG A 154 25.03 30.00 17.93
N ASP A 155 25.40 31.28 17.95
CA ASP A 155 26.55 31.77 18.71
C ASP A 155 26.24 32.12 20.16
N VAL A 156 25.02 32.53 20.52
CA VAL A 156 24.65 32.74 21.93
C VAL A 156 24.61 31.41 22.70
N MET A 157 24.29 30.30 22.03
CA MET A 157 24.46 28.95 22.60
C MET A 157 25.83 28.32 22.32
N SER A 158 26.71 28.93 21.51
CA SER A 158 28.12 28.49 21.34
C SER A 158 29.10 29.26 22.23
N SER A 159 28.76 30.49 22.65
CA SER A 159 29.55 31.29 23.58
C SER A 159 29.19 31.04 25.03
N ASP A 160 27.94 30.67 25.31
CA ASP A 160 27.57 30.11 26.60
C ASP A 160 27.86 28.61 26.58
N GLN A 161 29.11 28.29 26.87
CA GLN A 161 29.53 27.05 27.54
C GLN A 161 28.89 26.93 28.97
N ALA A 162 27.71 27.52 29.16
CA ALA A 162 27.00 27.74 30.39
C ALA A 162 25.47 27.68 30.20
N ALA A 163 24.93 27.80 28.98
CA ALA A 163 23.49 27.78 28.76
C ALA A 163 22.95 26.35 28.83
N TRP A 164 23.75 25.35 28.43
CA TRP A 164 23.45 23.91 28.57
C TRP A 164 24.73 23.05 28.64
N ASP A 165 25.77 23.50 29.35
CA ASP A 165 26.92 22.63 29.69
C ASP A 165 26.49 21.71 30.87
N ILE A 166 25.70 20.69 30.51
CA ILE A 166 24.86 19.87 31.40
C ILE A 166 25.67 18.86 32.23
N SER A 167 26.99 18.70 32.01
CA SER A 167 27.80 17.67 32.70
C SER A 167 28.99 18.18 33.53
N SER A 168 29.39 19.46 33.48
CA SER A 168 30.68 19.85 34.09
C SER A 168 30.78 21.27 34.66
N LYS A 169 29.96 21.61 35.66
CA LYS A 169 30.35 22.64 36.64
C LYS A 169 30.19 22.12 38.06
N ALA A 170 31.33 21.74 38.67
CA ALA A 170 31.48 21.85 40.10
C ALA A 170 31.24 23.32 40.47
N VAL A 171 30.28 23.57 41.35
CA VAL A 171 29.97 24.90 41.88
C VAL A 171 31.24 25.46 42.53
N PRO A 172 31.78 26.62 42.08
CA PRO A 172 32.83 27.31 42.82
C PRO A 172 32.26 27.75 44.17
N SER A 173 32.98 27.45 45.25
CA SER A 173 32.55 27.62 46.64
C SER A 173 32.27 29.05 47.09
N ASP A 174 32.46 30.07 46.24
CA ASP A 174 32.59 31.46 46.70
C ASP A 174 31.97 32.50 45.74
N LEU A 175 30.74 32.28 45.24
CA LEU A 175 30.01 33.32 44.51
C LEU A 175 28.52 33.39 44.85
N ASP A 176 28.13 34.62 45.13
CA ASP A 176 26.86 35.08 45.69
C ASP A 176 25.63 34.64 44.87
N ILE A 177 24.57 34.42 45.63
CA ILE A 177 23.26 33.87 45.27
C ILE A 177 22.67 34.64 44.07
N MET A 178 22.59 33.99 42.90
CA MET A 178 21.54 34.36 41.95
C MET A 178 20.20 34.05 42.61
N ASP A 179 19.25 34.98 42.56
CA ASP A 179 17.91 34.86 43.15
C ASP A 179 17.35 33.43 43.07
N ASP A 180 17.11 32.84 44.25
CA ASP A 180 16.76 31.43 44.46
C ASP A 180 15.63 30.96 43.52
N GLU A 181 14.63 31.82 43.25
CA GLU A 181 13.51 31.52 42.35
C GLU A 181 13.90 31.25 40.88
N SER A 182 14.86 32.00 40.33
CA SER A 182 15.29 31.82 38.94
C SER A 182 16.14 30.56 38.78
N PHE A 183 16.95 30.25 39.79
CA PHE A 183 17.73 29.01 39.84
C PHE A 183 16.82 27.79 39.98
N GLN A 184 15.81 27.83 40.86
CA GLN A 184 14.83 26.75 41.02
C GLN A 184 14.02 26.52 39.74
N ALA A 185 13.55 27.58 39.07
CA ALA A 185 12.83 27.47 37.80
C ALA A 185 13.69 26.82 36.69
N PHE A 186 15.00 27.12 36.66
CA PHE A 186 15.93 26.51 35.72
C PHE A 186 16.17 25.02 36.02
N GLN A 187 16.34 24.64 37.29
CA GLN A 187 16.46 23.24 37.70
C GLN A 187 15.21 22.43 37.38
N GLU A 188 14.02 23.03 37.55
CA GLU A 188 12.76 22.40 37.21
C GLU A 188 12.61 22.16 35.69
N GLN A 189 13.03 23.12 34.85
CA GLN A 189 13.06 22.96 33.40
C GLN A 189 14.05 21.87 32.97
N ARG A 190 15.23 21.82 33.59
CA ARG A 190 16.22 20.77 33.34
C ARG A 190 15.67 19.40 33.66
N LYS A 191 15.03 19.25 34.82
CA LYS A 191 14.41 17.99 35.23
C LYS A 191 13.33 17.57 34.24
N LYS A 192 12.44 18.47 33.83
CA LYS A 192 11.41 18.18 32.83
C LYS A 192 12.01 17.76 31.48
N PHE A 193 13.11 18.38 31.06
CA PHE A 193 13.78 18.03 29.81
C PHE A 193 14.44 16.65 29.90
N GLN A 194 15.09 16.33 31.02
CA GLN A 194 15.65 15.00 31.27
C GLN A 194 14.55 13.94 31.33
N ASP A 195 13.44 14.19 32.04
CA ASP A 195 12.28 13.29 32.08
C ASP A 195 11.70 13.04 30.67
N MET A 196 11.71 14.07 29.80
CA MET A 196 11.31 13.92 28.40
C MET A 196 12.30 13.05 27.63
N LEU A 197 13.61 13.29 27.76
CA LEU A 197 14.65 12.50 27.08
C LEU A 197 14.57 11.03 27.50
N GLU A 198 14.40 10.76 28.80
CA GLU A 198 14.24 9.40 29.31
C GLU A 198 13.07 8.69 28.65
N LYS A 199 11.91 9.34 28.50
CA LYS A 199 10.75 8.76 27.81
C LYS A 199 10.96 8.57 26.31
N LEU A 200 11.62 9.54 25.66
CA LEU A 200 11.88 9.51 24.22
C LEU A 200 12.88 8.42 23.82
N VAL A 201 13.82 8.05 24.68
CA VAL A 201 14.77 6.95 24.40
C VAL A 201 14.05 5.60 24.24
N PHE A 202 12.91 5.40 24.89
CA PHE A 202 12.12 4.16 24.76
C PHE A 202 11.23 4.14 23.51
N LEU A 203 10.98 5.29 22.89
CA LEU A 203 10.09 5.39 21.75
C LEU A 203 10.85 5.20 20.43
N PRO A 204 10.39 4.31 19.53
CA PRO A 204 10.98 4.17 18.21
C PRO A 204 10.73 5.41 17.32
N GLY A 205 11.71 5.79 16.50
CA GLY A 205 11.55 6.78 15.41
C GLY A 205 12.72 7.75 15.20
N PRO A 206 12.60 8.75 14.30
CA PRO A 206 13.70 9.62 13.86
C PRO A 206 14.35 10.47 14.98
N HIS A 207 13.61 10.70 16.06
CA HIS A 207 14.07 11.42 17.24
C HIS A 207 15.09 10.65 18.09
N GLN A 208 15.10 9.32 17.98
CA GLN A 208 15.74 8.41 18.93
C GLN A 208 17.25 8.63 19.02
N LYS A 209 17.93 8.76 17.88
CA LYS A 209 19.38 9.00 17.82
C LYS A 209 19.77 10.22 18.66
N PHE A 210 19.02 11.31 18.51
CA PHE A 210 19.30 12.57 19.21
C PHE A 210 18.91 12.49 20.68
N ALA A 211 17.79 11.85 20.99
CA ALA A 211 17.37 11.63 22.38
C ALA A 211 18.41 10.83 23.17
N LYS A 212 18.96 9.75 22.57
CA LYS A 212 20.00 8.91 23.18
C LYS A 212 21.29 9.67 23.44
N LEU A 213 21.83 10.36 22.44
CA LEU A 213 23.04 11.18 22.59
C LEU A 213 22.89 12.23 23.70
N LEU A 214 21.73 12.88 23.78
CA LEU A 214 21.45 13.90 24.79
C LEU A 214 21.26 13.30 26.19
N ALA A 215 20.60 12.14 26.31
CA ALA A 215 20.43 11.43 27.58
C ALA A 215 21.78 10.94 28.15
N GLU A 216 22.69 10.51 27.28
CA GLU A 216 24.04 10.03 27.64
C GLU A 216 25.04 11.18 27.90
N GLY A 217 24.62 12.43 27.74
CA GLY A 217 25.47 13.61 27.93
C GLY A 217 26.51 13.81 26.83
N GLN A 218 26.35 13.15 25.68
CA GLN A 218 27.24 13.24 24.51
C GLN A 218 26.71 14.19 23.43
N GLY A 219 25.43 14.57 23.50
CA GLY A 219 24.79 15.44 22.53
C GLY A 219 25.16 16.92 22.68
N ASN A 220 25.08 17.65 21.58
CA ASN A 220 25.37 19.08 21.52
C ASN A 220 24.09 19.90 21.17
N SER A 221 24.25 21.21 21.02
CA SER A 221 23.14 22.12 20.70
C SER A 221 22.49 21.85 19.33
N GLN A 222 23.23 21.28 18.37
CA GLN A 222 22.67 20.83 17.10
C GLN A 222 21.79 19.59 17.30
N ASP A 223 22.16 18.67 18.19
CA ASP A 223 21.34 17.49 18.50
C ASP A 223 20.04 17.87 19.21
N VAL A 224 20.06 18.87 20.09
CA VAL A 224 18.83 19.43 20.68
C VAL A 224 17.92 20.00 19.59
N ASN A 225 18.49 20.73 18.62
CA ASN A 225 17.72 21.24 17.49
C ASN A 225 17.12 20.12 16.65
N LEU A 226 17.88 19.07 16.35
CA LEU A 226 17.42 17.95 15.55
C LEU A 226 16.35 17.14 16.28
N LEU A 227 16.51 16.92 17.59
CA LEU A 227 15.49 16.30 18.43
C LEU A 227 14.18 17.08 18.39
N LEU A 228 14.22 18.39 18.67
CA LEU A 228 13.02 19.22 18.71
C LEU A 228 12.34 19.36 17.35
N ASN A 229 13.10 19.23 16.26
CA ASN A 229 12.56 19.31 14.89
C ASN A 229 12.19 17.94 14.29
N SER A 230 12.50 16.83 14.96
CA SER A 230 12.30 15.46 14.44
C SER A 230 10.85 15.17 14.02
N TYR A 231 9.87 15.84 14.63
CA TYR A 231 8.46 15.73 14.26
C TYR A 231 7.73 17.08 14.18
N ALA A 232 8.44 18.18 13.92
CA ALA A 232 7.80 19.49 13.86
C ALA A 232 6.77 19.57 12.72
N SER A 233 5.48 19.49 13.07
CA SER A 233 4.35 19.68 12.15
C SER A 233 4.29 21.14 11.71
N THR A 234 4.57 21.41 10.44
CA THR A 234 4.41 22.75 9.88
C THR A 234 2.95 22.98 9.49
N GLY A 235 2.15 23.41 10.46
CA GLY A 235 0.89 24.09 10.15
C GLY A 235 1.17 25.30 9.26
N GLY A 236 0.69 25.28 8.03
CA GLY A 236 0.62 26.42 7.11
C GLY A 236 1.95 27.15 6.81
N LYS A 237 2.54 26.88 5.64
CA LYS A 237 3.68 27.62 5.05
C LYS A 237 5.07 27.43 5.69
N SER A 238 5.44 26.18 5.98
CA SER A 238 6.86 25.80 6.13
C SER A 238 7.16 24.43 5.48
N THR A 239 6.67 24.23 4.26
CA THR A 239 7.08 23.12 3.39
C THR A 239 8.55 23.19 2.92
N ASN A 240 9.33 24.20 3.32
CA ASN A 240 10.61 24.53 2.67
C ASN A 240 11.86 24.58 3.59
N ARG A 241 11.94 23.82 4.69
CA ARG A 241 13.23 23.68 5.42
C ARG A 241 13.86 22.29 5.43
N PHE A 242 13.19 21.28 4.89
CA PHE A 242 13.83 20.02 4.50
C PHE A 242 13.68 19.69 3.00
N LYS A 243 12.90 20.48 2.22
CA LYS A 243 12.74 20.32 0.76
C LYS A 243 13.79 21.03 -0.11
N LYS A 244 14.91 21.48 0.46
CA LYS A 244 16.09 21.92 -0.31
C LYS A 244 17.37 21.45 0.36
N LEU A 245 17.40 20.14 0.61
CA LEU A 245 18.61 19.41 0.32
C LEU A 245 18.35 18.86 -1.09
N ASP A 246 18.68 19.67 -2.11
CA ASP A 246 19.08 19.11 -3.40
C ASP A 246 20.34 18.31 -3.09
N VAL A 247 20.16 17.09 -2.56
CA VAL A 247 21.21 16.10 -2.48
C VAL A 247 21.25 15.57 -3.90
N GLU A 248 22.33 15.88 -4.61
CA GLU A 248 22.74 15.09 -5.76
C GLU A 248 22.91 13.66 -5.25
N TYR A 249 21.89 12.84 -5.51
CA TYR A 249 21.93 11.43 -5.14
C TYR A 249 22.96 10.78 -6.06
N ASN A 250 24.00 10.23 -5.47
CA ASN A 250 25.12 9.67 -6.22
C ASN A 250 25.16 8.15 -6.03
N LYS A 251 26.11 7.49 -6.70
CA LYS A 251 26.34 6.03 -6.62
C LYS A 251 26.45 5.47 -5.20
N GLN A 252 26.83 6.30 -4.23
CA GLN A 252 26.87 5.91 -2.83
C GLN A 252 25.46 5.69 -2.25
N ASP A 253 24.43 6.40 -2.73
CA ASP A 253 23.06 6.29 -2.20
C ASP A 253 22.36 5.01 -2.66
N LEU A 254 22.57 4.57 -3.91
CA LEU A 254 22.10 3.25 -4.36
C LEU A 254 22.76 2.14 -3.55
N LYS A 255 24.08 2.23 -3.37
CA LYS A 255 24.83 1.28 -2.56
C LYS A 255 24.38 1.29 -1.09
N ASN A 256 24.10 2.46 -0.52
CA ASN A 256 23.57 2.58 0.84
C ASN A 256 22.18 1.96 0.95
N LEU A 257 21.32 2.12 -0.06
CA LEU A 257 19.98 1.53 -0.10
C LEU A 257 20.05 -0.01 -0.21
N GLU A 258 20.89 -0.55 -1.09
CA GLU A 258 21.14 -1.99 -1.19
C GLU A 258 21.69 -2.57 0.11
N VAL A 259 22.64 -1.87 0.75
CA VAL A 259 23.16 -2.24 2.08
C VAL A 259 22.04 -2.24 3.11
N LEU A 260 21.20 -1.20 3.15
CA LEU A 260 20.08 -1.09 4.09
C LEU A 260 19.05 -2.22 3.90
N ILE A 261 18.74 -2.59 2.65
CA ILE A 261 17.85 -3.72 2.34
C ILE A 261 18.47 -5.04 2.85
N ASN A 262 19.76 -5.26 2.59
CA ASN A 262 20.46 -6.47 3.04
C ASN A 262 20.57 -6.54 4.58
N GLU A 263 20.86 -5.42 5.23
CA GLU A 263 20.87 -5.31 6.69
C GLU A 263 19.49 -5.57 7.28
N THR A 264 18.43 -5.13 6.59
CA THR A 264 17.04 -5.38 7.00
C THR A 264 16.75 -6.87 7.00
N SER A 265 17.07 -7.57 5.90
CA SER A 265 16.90 -9.01 5.80
C SER A 265 17.68 -9.74 6.89
N ARG A 266 18.94 -9.35 7.13
CA ARG A 266 19.79 -9.95 8.18
C ARG A 266 19.24 -9.71 9.58
N LEU A 267 18.77 -8.50 9.88
CA LEU A 267 18.18 -8.16 11.17
C LEU A 267 16.93 -9.01 11.44
N ILE A 268 16.09 -9.20 10.43
CA ILE A 268 14.88 -10.02 10.52
C ILE A 268 15.24 -11.48 10.79
N GLU A 269 16.20 -12.05 10.05
CA GLU A 269 16.68 -13.42 10.28
C GLU A 269 17.28 -13.60 11.68
N GLU A 270 18.07 -12.64 12.15
CA GLU A 270 18.65 -12.65 13.49
C GLU A 270 17.58 -12.67 14.58
N ILE A 271 16.55 -11.84 14.43
CA ILE A 271 15.40 -11.75 15.34
C ILE A 271 14.60 -13.06 15.31
N GLN A 272 14.33 -13.63 14.13
CA GLN A 272 13.62 -14.90 14.00
C GLN A 272 14.37 -16.02 14.74
N GLN A 273 15.69 -16.11 14.55
CA GLN A 273 16.53 -17.14 15.16
C GLN A 273 16.64 -16.98 16.68
N LYS A 274 16.87 -15.76 17.17
CA LYS A 274 17.07 -15.50 18.61
C LYS A 274 15.78 -15.61 19.42
N LEU A 275 14.66 -15.20 18.83
CA LEU A 275 13.40 -15.06 19.56
C LEU A 275 12.40 -16.18 19.26
N GLY A 276 12.70 -17.05 18.30
CA GLY A 276 11.75 -18.08 17.83
C GLY A 276 10.47 -17.48 17.22
N ILE A 277 10.48 -16.19 16.84
CA ILE A 277 9.35 -15.51 16.23
C ILE A 277 9.43 -15.77 14.73
N GLU A 278 8.56 -16.60 14.18
CA GLU A 278 8.42 -16.69 12.72
C GLU A 278 7.82 -15.39 12.20
N ILE A 279 8.61 -14.54 11.56
CA ILE A 279 8.11 -13.40 10.79
C ILE A 279 7.95 -13.94 9.37
N PRO A 280 6.73 -14.23 8.90
CA PRO A 280 6.58 -14.80 7.57
C PRO A 280 7.24 -13.83 6.57
N SER A 281 8.21 -14.34 5.80
CA SER A 281 9.06 -13.59 4.87
C SER A 281 8.29 -13.03 3.66
N LYS A 282 6.99 -13.27 3.65
CA LYS A 282 5.98 -12.75 2.74
C LYS A 282 4.76 -12.45 3.61
N PRO A 283 3.82 -11.56 3.22
CA PRO A 283 2.48 -11.65 3.78
C PRO A 283 2.10 -13.13 3.73
N GLU A 284 1.59 -13.70 4.83
CA GLU A 284 0.88 -14.97 4.77
C GLU A 284 -0.27 -14.72 3.81
N GLY A 285 0.00 -14.85 2.51
CA GLY A 285 -1.05 -14.84 1.53
C GLY A 285 -1.92 -15.99 1.92
N ILE A 286 -3.18 -15.66 2.11
CA ILE A 286 -4.18 -16.61 2.52
C ILE A 286 -4.09 -17.77 1.54
N ASN A 287 -3.90 -18.98 2.04
CA ASN A 287 -3.91 -20.14 1.17
C ASN A 287 -5.33 -20.33 0.62
N VAL A 288 -5.44 -21.10 -0.47
CA VAL A 288 -6.73 -21.26 -1.16
C VAL A 288 -7.76 -21.91 -0.23
N GLU A 289 -7.34 -22.81 0.65
CA GLU A 289 -8.20 -23.48 1.63
C GLU A 289 -8.84 -22.48 2.59
N LYS A 290 -8.07 -21.52 3.10
CA LYS A 290 -8.57 -20.49 4.00
C LYS A 290 -9.46 -19.49 3.27
N ALA A 291 -9.14 -19.16 2.02
CA ALA A 291 -10.02 -18.34 1.19
C ALA A 291 -11.37 -19.03 0.95
N ILE A 292 -11.37 -20.35 0.71
CA ILE A 292 -12.58 -21.16 0.58
C ILE A 292 -13.38 -21.19 1.89
N GLU A 293 -12.72 -21.30 3.05
CA GLU A 293 -13.39 -21.24 4.36
C GLU A 293 -14.14 -19.91 4.56
N ILE A 294 -13.54 -18.80 4.14
CA ILE A 294 -14.10 -17.45 4.30
C ILE A 294 -15.21 -17.20 3.27
N LEU A 295 -14.89 -17.32 1.97
CA LEU A 295 -15.78 -16.91 0.87
C LEU A 295 -16.80 -17.97 0.47
N GLY A 296 -16.52 -19.26 0.75
CA GLY A 296 -17.27 -20.39 0.22
C GLY A 296 -16.68 -20.91 -1.10
N SER A 297 -16.72 -22.22 -1.29
CA SER A 297 -16.17 -22.91 -2.47
C SER A 297 -16.79 -22.47 -3.81
N GLU A 298 -18.01 -21.95 -3.77
CA GLU A 298 -18.76 -21.42 -4.91
C GLU A 298 -18.30 -20.02 -5.33
N LYS A 299 -17.55 -19.33 -4.46
CA LYS A 299 -17.00 -17.98 -4.68
C LYS A 299 -15.51 -17.98 -4.98
N VAL A 300 -14.84 -19.12 -4.94
CA VAL A 300 -13.40 -19.24 -5.22
C VAL A 300 -13.19 -20.04 -6.51
N PHE A 301 -12.47 -19.45 -7.45
CA PHE A 301 -11.95 -20.10 -8.66
C PHE A 301 -10.43 -20.21 -8.52
N GLY A 302 -9.96 -21.40 -8.11
CA GLY A 302 -8.56 -21.64 -7.72
C GLY A 302 -7.77 -22.47 -8.73
N PRO A 303 -6.54 -22.91 -8.38
CA PRO A 303 -5.66 -23.70 -9.26
C PRO A 303 -6.31 -24.99 -9.80
N GLU A 304 -7.11 -25.68 -8.98
CA GLU A 304 -7.84 -26.87 -9.40
C GLU A 304 -8.89 -26.52 -10.47
N ASP A 305 -9.61 -25.42 -10.29
CA ASP A 305 -10.58 -24.94 -11.28
C ASP A 305 -9.86 -24.46 -12.56
N VAL A 306 -8.68 -23.85 -12.45
CA VAL A 306 -7.83 -23.47 -13.60
C VAL A 306 -7.41 -24.71 -14.39
N SER A 307 -6.95 -25.77 -13.71
CA SER A 307 -6.59 -27.02 -14.36
C SER A 307 -7.81 -27.66 -15.04
N GLN A 308 -8.95 -27.72 -14.35
CA GLN A 308 -10.18 -28.28 -14.91
C GLN A 308 -10.71 -27.49 -16.11
N VAL A 309 -10.82 -26.17 -15.98
CA VAL A 309 -11.41 -25.32 -17.00
C VAL A 309 -10.43 -25.07 -18.12
N TRP A 310 -9.17 -24.72 -17.85
CA TRP A 310 -8.24 -24.27 -18.89
C TRP A 310 -7.24 -25.35 -19.31
N GLY A 311 -7.19 -26.49 -18.63
CA GLY A 311 -6.21 -27.55 -18.91
C GLY A 311 -4.78 -27.11 -18.61
N VAL A 312 -4.61 -26.21 -17.63
CA VAL A 312 -3.31 -25.64 -17.26
C VAL A 312 -3.00 -25.98 -15.82
N ASP A 313 -1.93 -26.76 -15.61
CA ASP A 313 -1.36 -26.99 -14.30
C ASP A 313 -0.28 -25.92 -14.04
N LEU A 314 -0.54 -25.05 -13.07
CA LEU A 314 0.40 -23.98 -12.73
C LEU A 314 1.55 -24.53 -11.89
N GLU A 315 2.78 -24.46 -12.43
CA GLU A 315 4.00 -24.84 -11.68
C GLU A 315 4.15 -24.03 -10.39
N ARG A 316 3.78 -22.74 -10.45
CA ARG A 316 3.80 -21.83 -9.31
C ARG A 316 2.54 -20.99 -9.29
N VAL A 317 1.70 -21.26 -8.30
CA VAL A 317 0.49 -20.47 -8.03
C VAL A 317 0.91 -19.13 -7.39
N PRO A 318 0.44 -17.98 -7.91
CA PRO A 318 0.63 -16.70 -7.26
C PRO A 318 0.07 -16.71 -5.83
N ILE A 319 0.69 -15.95 -4.95
CA ILE A 319 0.20 -15.76 -3.58
C ILE A 319 -1.07 -14.90 -3.65
N ILE A 320 -2.11 -15.23 -2.87
CA ILE A 320 -3.31 -14.39 -2.75
C ILE A 320 -2.89 -13.05 -2.12
N PRO A 321 -3.05 -11.91 -2.81
CA PRO A 321 -2.55 -10.60 -2.37
C PRO A 321 -3.52 -9.90 -1.39
N PHE A 322 -4.57 -10.59 -0.95
CA PHE A 322 -5.61 -10.06 -0.08
C PHE A 322 -5.44 -10.54 1.35
N SER A 323 -5.67 -9.64 2.31
CA SER A 323 -5.70 -9.96 3.73
C SER A 323 -7.00 -10.65 4.13
N LEU A 324 -7.08 -11.13 5.38
CA LEU A 324 -8.28 -11.80 5.89
C LEU A 324 -9.46 -10.82 5.94
N GLU A 325 -9.16 -9.59 6.32
CA GLU A 325 -10.12 -8.50 6.35
C GLU A 325 -10.67 -8.20 4.95
N ASP A 326 -9.81 -8.20 3.93
CA ASP A 326 -10.22 -7.99 2.53
C ASP A 326 -11.17 -9.09 2.06
N LEU A 327 -10.89 -10.35 2.40
CA LEU A 327 -11.76 -11.48 2.04
C LEU A 327 -13.12 -11.44 2.78
N GLU A 328 -13.15 -11.01 4.04
CA GLU A 328 -14.41 -10.82 4.77
C GLU A 328 -15.23 -9.65 4.20
N LYS A 329 -14.57 -8.54 3.82
CA LYS A 329 -15.20 -7.44 3.08
C LYS A 329 -15.76 -7.92 1.73
N ALA A 330 -14.96 -8.67 0.97
CA ALA A 330 -15.37 -9.25 -0.32
C ALA A 330 -16.57 -10.20 -0.19
N LYS A 331 -16.63 -10.99 0.89
CA LYS A 331 -17.78 -11.84 1.22
C LYS A 331 -19.05 -11.02 1.41
N ALA A 332 -18.97 -9.93 2.18
CA ALA A 332 -20.10 -9.04 2.41
C ALA A 332 -20.59 -8.36 1.12
N LEU A 333 -19.67 -8.12 0.18
CA LEU A 333 -19.95 -7.58 -1.15
C LEU A 333 -20.38 -8.65 -2.18
N GLY A 334 -20.38 -9.93 -1.80
CA GLY A 334 -20.76 -11.03 -2.69
C GLY A 334 -19.78 -11.29 -3.84
N MET A 335 -18.54 -10.84 -3.70
CA MET A 335 -17.49 -10.95 -4.72
C MET A 335 -16.98 -12.39 -4.90
N TYR A 336 -16.32 -12.63 -6.02
CA TYR A 336 -15.59 -13.86 -6.31
C TYR A 336 -14.09 -13.63 -6.17
N LEU A 337 -13.36 -14.62 -5.67
CA LEU A 337 -11.90 -14.66 -5.74
C LEU A 337 -11.51 -15.54 -6.93
N ILE A 338 -10.91 -14.96 -7.96
CA ILE A 338 -10.62 -15.62 -9.23
C ILE A 338 -9.11 -15.59 -9.50
N LEU A 339 -8.51 -16.77 -9.66
CA LEU A 339 -7.16 -16.90 -10.21
C LEU A 339 -7.21 -16.82 -11.73
N ARG A 340 -6.74 -15.70 -12.29
CA ARG A 340 -6.64 -15.49 -13.74
C ARG A 340 -5.29 -15.99 -14.25
N ILE A 341 -5.26 -16.43 -15.51
CA ILE A 341 -4.04 -16.86 -16.22
C ILE A 341 -3.92 -16.09 -17.55
N ASP A 342 -2.68 -15.79 -17.96
CA ASP A 342 -2.42 -15.02 -19.18
C ASP A 342 -2.15 -15.89 -20.42
N LYS A 343 -1.94 -17.20 -20.23
CA LYS A 343 -1.57 -18.16 -21.27
C LYS A 343 -2.23 -19.53 -21.10
N ASP A 344 -2.45 -20.23 -22.21
CA ASP A 344 -2.90 -21.63 -22.23
C ASP A 344 -1.76 -22.63 -21.96
N GLY A 345 -2.09 -23.92 -21.90
CA GLY A 345 -1.12 -25.00 -21.67
C GLY A 345 -0.07 -25.19 -22.79
N ARG A 346 -0.19 -24.44 -23.89
CA ARG A 346 0.78 -24.39 -25.00
C ARG A 346 1.58 -23.07 -25.00
N GLY A 347 1.39 -22.22 -24.01
CA GLY A 347 2.05 -20.92 -23.88
C GLY A 347 1.47 -19.82 -24.77
N ARG A 348 0.33 -20.04 -25.43
CA ARG A 348 -0.36 -19.02 -26.25
C ARG A 348 -1.15 -18.09 -25.34
N GLN A 349 -1.17 -16.80 -25.67
CA GLN A 349 -1.86 -15.80 -24.87
C GLN A 349 -3.38 -16.03 -24.87
N LEU A 350 -4.02 -15.88 -23.72
CA LEU A 350 -5.48 -16.02 -23.57
C LEU A 350 -6.18 -14.71 -23.90
N THR A 351 -6.21 -14.39 -25.19
CA THR A 351 -6.96 -13.27 -25.74
C THR A 351 -8.44 -13.59 -25.84
N GLY A 352 -9.29 -12.59 -26.10
CA GLY A 352 -10.73 -12.80 -26.31
C GLY A 352 -11.01 -13.83 -27.40
N GLN A 353 -10.30 -13.70 -28.53
CA GLN A 353 -10.34 -14.66 -29.63
C GLN A 353 -9.92 -16.07 -29.19
N MET A 354 -8.76 -16.18 -28.54
CA MET A 354 -8.22 -17.48 -28.11
C MET A 354 -9.14 -18.18 -27.12
N MET A 355 -9.71 -17.44 -26.16
CA MET A 355 -10.67 -17.99 -25.20
C MET A 355 -11.91 -18.55 -25.88
N ASN A 356 -12.48 -17.83 -26.85
CA ASN A 356 -13.62 -18.32 -27.63
C ASN A 356 -13.26 -19.58 -28.44
N GLU A 357 -12.14 -19.56 -29.17
CA GLU A 357 -11.66 -20.71 -29.96
C GLU A 357 -11.43 -21.96 -29.11
N LEU A 358 -10.82 -21.80 -27.94
CA LEU A 358 -10.51 -22.92 -27.04
C LEU A 358 -11.75 -23.53 -26.38
N LYS A 359 -12.78 -22.72 -26.10
CA LYS A 359 -13.87 -23.12 -25.20
C LYS A 359 -15.25 -23.24 -25.83
N GLN A 360 -15.49 -22.68 -27.02
CA GLN A 360 -16.83 -22.71 -27.63
C GLN A 360 -17.35 -24.13 -27.88
N THR A 361 -16.47 -25.06 -28.30
CA THR A 361 -16.86 -26.47 -28.51
C THR A 361 -17.25 -27.15 -27.20
N GLU A 362 -16.51 -26.88 -26.12
CA GLU A 362 -16.81 -27.38 -24.79
C GLU A 362 -18.14 -26.82 -24.27
N PHE A 363 -18.35 -25.50 -24.38
CA PHE A 363 -19.60 -24.83 -24.06
C PHE A 363 -20.82 -25.47 -24.73
N THR A 364 -20.70 -25.70 -26.04
CA THR A 364 -21.78 -26.28 -26.85
C THR A 364 -22.08 -27.72 -26.41
N SER A 365 -21.04 -28.53 -26.25
CA SER A 365 -21.20 -29.95 -25.87
C SER A 365 -21.74 -30.16 -24.46
N GLN A 366 -21.48 -29.23 -23.53
CA GLN A 366 -22.05 -29.22 -22.18
C GLN A 366 -23.42 -28.53 -22.07
N GLY A 367 -24.02 -28.10 -23.20
CA GLY A 367 -25.32 -27.43 -23.21
C GLY A 367 -25.29 -26.03 -22.55
N LYS A 368 -24.14 -25.37 -22.50
CA LYS A 368 -23.96 -24.01 -21.94
C LYS A 368 -24.25 -22.90 -22.95
N GLY A 369 -24.52 -23.24 -24.20
CA GLY A 369 -24.84 -22.27 -25.25
C GLY A 369 -23.58 -21.71 -25.93
N LYS A 370 -23.59 -20.42 -26.25
CA LYS A 370 -22.42 -19.72 -26.80
C LYS A 370 -21.65 -18.96 -25.73
N ILE A 371 -20.37 -18.70 -26.02
CA ILE A 371 -19.53 -17.78 -25.25
C ILE A 371 -19.85 -16.34 -25.69
N LEU A 372 -19.78 -16.06 -26.98
CA LEU A 372 -20.09 -14.75 -27.58
C LEU A 372 -21.36 -14.88 -28.44
N HIS A 373 -22.21 -13.85 -28.43
CA HIS A 373 -23.44 -13.83 -29.22
C HIS A 373 -23.15 -14.01 -30.72
N ASP A 374 -22.26 -13.16 -31.21
CA ASP A 374 -21.72 -13.18 -32.56
C ASP A 374 -20.18 -13.03 -32.51
N PRO A 375 -19.41 -14.12 -32.62
CA PRO A 375 -17.94 -14.08 -32.56
C PRO A 375 -17.29 -13.52 -33.84
N GLU A 376 -18.05 -13.23 -34.89
CA GLU A 376 -17.56 -12.70 -36.17
C GLU A 376 -17.95 -11.22 -36.39
N ASP A 377 -18.39 -10.54 -35.33
CA ASP A 377 -18.91 -9.17 -35.36
C ASP A 377 -17.78 -8.11 -35.48
N TRP A 378 -18.13 -6.83 -35.37
CA TRP A 378 -17.26 -5.65 -35.54
C TRP A 378 -15.89 -5.70 -34.83
N TYR A 379 -15.76 -6.48 -33.76
CA TYR A 379 -14.57 -6.53 -32.90
C TYR A 379 -13.52 -7.58 -33.29
N ILE A 380 -13.73 -8.33 -34.37
CA ILE A 380 -12.82 -9.44 -34.74
C ILE A 380 -11.36 -9.03 -34.93
N ASP A 381 -11.11 -7.81 -35.39
CA ASP A 381 -9.78 -7.27 -35.68
C ASP A 381 -9.36 -6.20 -34.64
N GLU A 382 -10.14 -6.02 -33.58
CA GLU A 382 -9.89 -5.00 -32.55
C GLU A 382 -8.84 -5.46 -31.54
N ALA A 383 -7.92 -4.57 -31.17
CA ALA A 383 -6.78 -4.89 -30.30
C ALA A 383 -7.23 -5.47 -28.94
N PHE A 384 -8.33 -4.98 -28.38
CA PHE A 384 -8.87 -5.52 -27.12
C PHE A 384 -9.34 -6.99 -27.24
N PHE A 385 -9.64 -7.46 -28.45
CA PHE A 385 -10.10 -8.83 -28.68
C PHE A 385 -8.95 -9.77 -29.01
N ILE A 386 -7.96 -9.30 -29.79
CA ILE A 386 -6.87 -10.12 -30.32
C ILE A 386 -5.54 -9.99 -29.57
N GLU A 387 -5.34 -8.94 -28.77
CA GLU A 387 -4.07 -8.67 -28.07
C GLU A 387 -4.22 -8.59 -26.54
N GLU A 388 -5.31 -8.02 -26.03
CA GLU A 388 -5.52 -7.96 -24.58
C GLU A 388 -5.66 -9.36 -23.98
N LYS A 389 -5.11 -9.53 -22.78
CA LYS A 389 -5.14 -10.78 -22.02
C LYS A 389 -5.27 -10.51 -20.53
N PRO A 390 -5.84 -11.44 -19.75
CA PRO A 390 -5.78 -11.35 -18.31
C PRO A 390 -4.34 -11.38 -17.81
N LYS A 391 -4.10 -10.82 -16.62
CA LYS A 391 -2.82 -10.98 -15.91
C LYS A 391 -2.86 -12.26 -15.07
N LEU A 392 -1.72 -12.97 -14.99
CA LEU A 392 -1.55 -14.07 -14.03
C LEU A 392 -1.55 -13.50 -12.59
N SER A 393 -2.72 -13.49 -11.96
CA SER A 393 -2.90 -12.98 -10.60
C SER A 393 -4.24 -13.41 -10.03
N TRP A 394 -4.36 -13.33 -8.70
CA TRP A 394 -5.65 -13.37 -8.03
C TRP A 394 -6.34 -12.01 -8.16
N ALA A 395 -7.65 -12.05 -8.32
CA ALA A 395 -8.50 -10.87 -8.36
C ALA A 395 -9.76 -11.10 -7.52
N LEU A 396 -10.17 -10.08 -6.77
CA LEU A 396 -11.51 -10.01 -6.18
C LEU A 396 -12.43 -9.31 -7.17
N THR A 397 -13.46 -9.98 -7.66
CA THR A 397 -14.33 -9.44 -8.72
C THR A 397 -15.79 -9.43 -8.30
N SER A 398 -16.49 -8.33 -8.57
CA SER A 398 -17.94 -8.24 -8.35
C SER A 398 -18.69 -9.22 -9.26
N GLY A 399 -19.69 -9.90 -8.72
CA GLY A 399 -20.54 -10.82 -9.50
C GLY A 399 -21.55 -10.14 -10.42
N ASP A 400 -21.77 -8.85 -10.23
CA ASP A 400 -22.74 -8.02 -10.94
C ASP A 400 -22.22 -6.57 -10.97
N VAL A 401 -22.90 -5.69 -11.70
CA VAL A 401 -22.58 -4.27 -11.71
C VAL A 401 -22.83 -3.61 -10.35
N LEU A 402 -22.04 -2.60 -10.03
CA LEU A 402 -22.17 -1.80 -8.83
C LEU A 402 -23.59 -1.20 -8.76
N ARG A 403 -24.26 -1.40 -7.62
CA ARG A 403 -25.63 -0.91 -7.44
C ARG A 403 -25.71 0.61 -7.63
N GLY A 404 -26.63 1.03 -8.49
CA GLY A 404 -26.83 2.44 -8.82
C GLY A 404 -25.85 3.02 -9.83
N SER A 405 -24.95 2.19 -10.39
CA SER A 405 -24.07 2.60 -11.50
C SER A 405 -24.75 2.57 -12.86
N THR A 406 -25.89 1.90 -13.00
CA THR A 406 -26.68 1.95 -14.22
C THR A 406 -27.32 3.31 -14.44
N SER A 407 -27.74 3.61 -15.67
CA SER A 407 -28.29 4.93 -16.05
C SER A 407 -27.32 6.10 -15.79
N ASN A 408 -26.01 5.82 -15.83
CA ASN A 408 -24.95 6.81 -15.67
C ASN A 408 -23.91 6.65 -16.77
N ASN A 409 -23.35 7.76 -17.22
CA ASN A 409 -22.27 7.78 -18.19
C ASN A 409 -20.94 7.33 -17.57
N TYR A 410 -19.90 7.11 -18.40
CA TYR A 410 -18.66 6.46 -17.94
C TYR A 410 -17.99 7.23 -16.80
N LEU A 411 -18.04 8.55 -16.89
CA LEU A 411 -17.50 9.48 -15.93
C LEU A 411 -18.23 9.38 -14.58
N HIS A 412 -19.57 9.34 -14.61
CA HIS A 412 -20.38 9.20 -13.40
C HIS A 412 -20.24 7.83 -12.77
N GLN A 413 -20.14 6.77 -13.58
CA GLN A 413 -19.81 5.44 -13.09
C GLN A 413 -18.42 5.41 -12.43
N THR A 414 -17.44 6.12 -13.00
CA THR A 414 -16.09 6.22 -12.41
C THR A 414 -16.11 6.92 -11.06
N ARG A 415 -16.93 7.97 -10.91
CA ARG A 415 -17.18 8.61 -9.62
C ARG A 415 -17.81 7.66 -8.60
N LEU A 416 -18.84 6.92 -9.01
CA LEU A 416 -19.51 5.94 -8.14
C LEU A 416 -18.57 4.80 -7.74
N LEU A 417 -17.74 4.33 -8.67
CA LEU A 417 -16.69 3.36 -8.39
C LEU A 417 -15.71 3.89 -7.34
N ARG A 418 -15.20 5.12 -7.50
CA ARG A 418 -14.32 5.79 -6.53
C ARG A 418 -14.94 5.83 -5.14
N ASP A 419 -16.17 6.33 -5.05
CA ASP A 419 -16.87 6.49 -3.77
C ASP A 419 -17.12 5.12 -3.10
N HIS A 420 -17.42 4.09 -3.91
CA HIS A 420 -17.59 2.72 -3.44
C HIS A 420 -16.28 2.13 -2.91
N LEU A 421 -15.20 2.20 -3.67
CA LEU A 421 -13.89 1.66 -3.28
C LEU A 421 -13.34 2.37 -2.05
N LYS A 422 -13.50 3.69 -1.97
CA LYS A 422 -13.13 4.49 -0.80
C LYS A 422 -13.87 4.06 0.46
N THR A 423 -15.16 3.75 0.35
CA THR A 423 -15.98 3.32 1.50
C THR A 423 -15.52 1.97 2.06
N HIS A 424 -14.83 1.14 1.27
CA HIS A 424 -14.39 -0.20 1.65
C HIS A 424 -12.87 -0.30 1.86
N ASP A 425 -12.15 0.83 1.83
CA ASP A 425 -10.69 0.93 1.91
C ASP A 425 -9.93 0.17 0.81
N PHE A 426 -10.53 0.05 -0.38
CA PHE A 426 -9.86 -0.50 -1.57
C PHE A 426 -9.20 0.55 -2.46
N LEU A 427 -9.43 1.84 -2.18
CA LEU A 427 -8.92 2.95 -2.96
C LEU A 427 -7.60 3.49 -2.36
N SER A 428 -6.56 3.60 -3.18
CA SER A 428 -5.33 4.27 -2.78
C SER A 428 -5.46 5.79 -2.79
N GLN A 429 -4.58 6.48 -2.06
CA GLN A 429 -4.56 7.94 -2.05
C GLN A 429 -4.28 8.54 -3.43
N GLU A 430 -3.41 7.91 -4.23
CA GLU A 430 -3.08 8.40 -5.58
C GLU A 430 -4.28 8.31 -6.52
N GLU A 431 -5.04 7.21 -6.46
CA GLU A 431 -6.28 7.05 -7.23
C GLU A 431 -7.36 8.05 -6.79
N GLU A 432 -7.46 8.32 -5.49
CA GLU A 432 -8.40 9.33 -4.97
C GLU A 432 -8.05 10.74 -5.47
N GLU A 433 -6.77 11.11 -5.43
CA GLU A 433 -6.28 12.42 -5.87
C GLU A 433 -6.47 12.62 -7.39
N GLU A 434 -6.12 11.60 -8.19
CA GLU A 434 -6.29 11.66 -9.64
C GLU A 434 -7.77 11.70 -10.04
N CYS A 435 -8.62 10.92 -9.36
CA CYS A 435 -10.06 10.83 -9.62
C CYS A 435 -10.89 11.82 -8.78
N SER A 436 -10.33 12.98 -8.40
CA SER A 436 -11.08 13.98 -7.63
C SER A 436 -12.32 14.51 -8.37
N ASP A 437 -13.33 15.00 -7.64
CA ASP A 437 -14.52 15.64 -8.24
C ASP A 437 -14.16 16.81 -9.17
N ASP A 438 -13.09 17.54 -8.87
CA ASP A 438 -12.61 18.63 -9.72
C ASP A 438 -11.99 18.10 -11.01
N THR A 439 -11.20 17.01 -10.96
CA THR A 439 -10.65 16.36 -12.15
C THR A 439 -11.77 15.85 -13.04
N LEU A 440 -12.73 15.11 -12.46
CA LEU A 440 -13.85 14.57 -13.22
C LEU A 440 -14.71 15.69 -13.81
N ARG A 441 -14.97 16.79 -13.07
CA ARG A 441 -15.69 17.94 -13.62
C ARG A 441 -14.96 18.57 -14.80
N GLN A 442 -13.63 18.72 -14.71
CA GLN A 442 -12.83 19.23 -15.82
C GLN A 442 -12.88 18.32 -17.05
N LEU A 443 -12.91 16.99 -16.87
CA LEU A 443 -13.08 16.05 -17.99
C LEU A 443 -14.48 16.19 -18.62
N SER A 444 -15.54 16.27 -17.81
CA SER A 444 -16.91 16.52 -18.29
C SER A 444 -17.00 17.82 -19.10
N GLU A 445 -16.42 18.90 -18.57
CA GLU A 445 -16.37 20.19 -19.26
C GLU A 445 -15.56 20.10 -20.56
N GLN A 446 -14.40 19.44 -20.57
CA GLN A 446 -13.59 19.23 -21.78
C GLN A 446 -14.36 18.48 -22.87
N MET A 447 -15.20 17.52 -22.48
CA MET A 447 -16.07 16.75 -23.37
C MET A 447 -17.29 17.54 -23.85
N GLY A 448 -17.65 18.67 -23.22
CA GLY A 448 -18.88 19.40 -23.58
C GLY A 448 -20.16 18.76 -23.03
N VAL A 449 -20.05 17.99 -21.94
CA VAL A 449 -21.16 17.34 -21.24
C VAL A 449 -21.39 18.03 -19.90
N ASP A 450 -22.65 18.32 -19.56
CA ASP A 450 -23.01 18.90 -18.26
C ASP A 450 -22.77 17.89 -17.14
N TRP A 451 -22.11 18.36 -16.08
CA TRP A 451 -21.75 17.53 -14.94
C TRP A 451 -22.98 16.98 -14.19
N ASN A 452 -24.11 17.68 -14.15
CA ASN A 452 -25.25 17.25 -13.35
C ASN A 452 -26.29 16.49 -14.18
N SER A 453 -26.58 16.96 -15.39
CA SER A 453 -27.58 16.32 -16.27
C SER A 453 -27.01 15.18 -17.12
N GLN A 454 -25.68 15.09 -17.27
CA GLN A 454 -25.01 14.13 -18.15
C GLN A 454 -25.31 14.33 -19.65
N GLU A 455 -25.97 15.43 -20.00
CA GLU A 455 -26.35 15.76 -21.37
C GLU A 455 -25.26 16.56 -22.10
N ILE A 456 -25.15 16.37 -23.41
CA ILE A 456 -24.27 17.19 -24.26
C ILE A 456 -24.83 18.61 -24.31
N THR A 457 -24.05 19.57 -23.82
CA THR A 457 -24.40 21.01 -23.81
C THR A 457 -23.65 21.81 -24.86
N ASP A 458 -22.48 21.33 -25.28
CA ASP A 458 -21.70 21.91 -26.38
C ASP A 458 -21.39 20.82 -27.43
N PRO A 459 -22.27 20.62 -28.43
CA PRO A 459 -22.07 19.60 -29.46
C PRO A 459 -20.79 19.78 -30.28
N ASN A 460 -20.33 21.01 -30.48
CA ASN A 460 -19.09 21.26 -31.23
C ASN A 460 -17.88 20.81 -30.41
N LYS A 461 -17.87 21.12 -29.11
CA LYS A 461 -16.82 20.66 -28.21
C LYS A 461 -16.83 19.15 -28.06
N TYR A 462 -18.01 18.56 -27.92
CA TYR A 462 -18.19 17.12 -27.85
C TYR A 462 -17.64 16.41 -29.08
N ASN A 463 -18.10 16.79 -30.28
CA ASN A 463 -17.66 16.16 -31.54
C ASN A 463 -16.15 16.24 -31.78
N ASN A 464 -15.47 17.25 -31.22
CA ASN A 464 -14.03 17.45 -31.38
C ASN A 464 -13.18 16.74 -30.32
N ASN A 465 -13.74 16.43 -29.13
CA ASN A 465 -12.93 16.04 -27.97
C ASN A 465 -13.32 14.70 -27.33
N TRP A 466 -14.48 14.12 -27.65
CA TRP A 466 -15.00 12.96 -26.91
C TRP A 466 -14.02 11.77 -26.93
N GLN A 467 -13.32 11.52 -28.04
CA GLN A 467 -12.33 10.43 -28.15
C GLN A 467 -11.15 10.63 -27.20
N ASP A 468 -10.58 11.84 -27.18
CA ASP A 468 -9.45 12.18 -26.31
C ASP A 468 -9.85 12.15 -24.83
N VAL A 469 -11.07 12.60 -24.51
CA VAL A 469 -11.57 12.57 -23.13
C VAL A 469 -11.92 11.15 -22.70
N SER A 470 -12.55 10.35 -23.57
CA SER A 470 -12.80 8.92 -23.38
C SER A 470 -11.52 8.20 -22.98
N LYS A 471 -10.45 8.43 -23.76
CA LYS A 471 -9.13 7.90 -23.47
C LYS A 471 -8.60 8.32 -22.10
N LYS A 472 -8.60 9.63 -21.81
CA LYS A 472 -8.16 10.15 -20.51
C LYS A 472 -8.94 9.56 -19.33
N MET A 473 -10.25 9.33 -19.51
CA MET A 473 -11.08 8.76 -18.45
C MET A 473 -10.74 7.31 -18.18
N SER A 474 -10.58 6.48 -19.21
CA SER A 474 -10.17 5.10 -19.01
C SER A 474 -8.74 4.98 -18.48
N ASP A 475 -7.84 5.88 -18.92
CA ASP A 475 -6.45 5.92 -18.48
C ASP A 475 -6.28 6.37 -17.00
N LEU A 476 -7.34 6.85 -16.34
CA LEU A 476 -7.29 7.13 -14.88
C LEU A 476 -6.91 5.85 -14.13
N LEU A 477 -6.00 5.98 -13.15
CA LEU A 477 -5.48 4.86 -12.36
C LEU A 477 -6.59 4.01 -11.75
N ILE A 478 -7.65 4.64 -11.24
CA ILE A 478 -8.81 3.93 -10.70
C ILE A 478 -9.46 2.99 -11.73
N ASN A 479 -9.59 3.42 -12.99
CA ASN A 479 -10.20 2.61 -14.03
C ASN A 479 -9.22 1.53 -14.50
N GLN A 480 -7.93 1.85 -14.63
CA GLN A 480 -6.90 0.88 -14.98
C GLN A 480 -6.75 -0.23 -13.94
N ASN A 481 -6.88 0.09 -12.65
CA ASN A 481 -6.73 -0.86 -11.56
C ASN A 481 -8.03 -1.60 -11.24
N HIS A 482 -9.18 -0.92 -11.29
CA HIS A 482 -10.43 -1.47 -10.76
C HIS A 482 -11.50 -1.80 -11.79
N ARG A 483 -11.41 -1.35 -13.04
CA ARG A 483 -12.26 -1.90 -14.09
C ARG A 483 -11.58 -3.10 -14.73
N GLN A 484 -12.36 -4.15 -14.93
CA GLN A 484 -11.93 -5.28 -15.73
C GLN A 484 -11.68 -4.81 -17.17
N SER A 485 -10.66 -5.35 -17.82
CA SER A 485 -10.58 -5.32 -19.28
C SER A 485 -11.63 -6.23 -19.91
N PHE A 486 -11.84 -6.12 -21.22
CA PHE A 486 -12.66 -7.05 -21.97
C PHE A 486 -12.22 -8.51 -21.75
N ALA A 487 -10.92 -8.77 -21.88
CA ALA A 487 -10.37 -10.12 -21.73
C ALA A 487 -10.58 -10.66 -20.29
N GLU A 488 -10.43 -9.82 -19.27
CA GLU A 488 -10.68 -10.22 -17.87
C GLU A 488 -12.16 -10.56 -17.63
N ALA A 489 -13.08 -9.71 -18.09
CA ALA A 489 -14.52 -9.96 -17.92
C ALA A 489 -14.97 -11.24 -18.65
N LEU A 490 -14.47 -11.46 -19.88
CA LEU A 490 -14.75 -12.67 -20.64
C LEU A 490 -14.16 -13.92 -19.98
N TYR A 491 -12.92 -13.83 -19.47
CA TYR A 491 -12.27 -14.91 -18.74
C TYR A 491 -13.10 -15.32 -17.51
N ASP A 492 -13.53 -14.34 -16.71
CA ASP A 492 -14.29 -14.58 -15.48
C ASP A 492 -15.65 -15.22 -15.80
N PHE A 493 -16.35 -14.76 -16.84
CA PHE A 493 -17.60 -15.36 -17.31
C PHE A 493 -17.42 -16.84 -17.70
N ILE A 494 -16.44 -17.14 -18.55
CA ILE A 494 -16.15 -18.51 -19.02
C ILE A 494 -15.80 -19.40 -17.83
N SER A 495 -14.91 -18.91 -16.97
CA SER A 495 -14.39 -19.65 -15.82
C SER A 495 -15.47 -20.01 -14.83
N LEU A 496 -16.31 -19.05 -14.44
CA LEU A 496 -17.40 -19.28 -13.48
C LEU A 496 -18.52 -20.17 -14.05
N LEU A 497 -18.80 -20.07 -15.35
CA LEU A 497 -19.84 -20.89 -15.97
C LEU A 497 -19.42 -22.36 -16.10
N LEU A 498 -18.16 -22.63 -16.49
CA LEU A 498 -17.67 -24.00 -16.63
C LEU A 498 -17.37 -24.68 -15.29
N SER A 499 -16.79 -23.96 -14.33
CA SER A 499 -16.43 -24.55 -13.03
C SER A 499 -17.62 -24.62 -12.06
N LYS A 500 -18.41 -23.53 -11.94
CA LYS A 500 -19.45 -23.39 -10.91
C LYS A 500 -20.88 -23.39 -11.46
N ASN A 501 -21.06 -23.47 -12.78
CA ASN A 501 -22.36 -23.33 -13.44
C ASN A 501 -23.07 -22.01 -13.07
N LYS A 502 -22.30 -20.93 -12.93
CA LYS A 502 -22.78 -19.58 -12.60
C LYS A 502 -22.57 -18.64 -13.78
N ARG A 503 -23.63 -17.91 -14.15
CA ARG A 503 -23.56 -16.80 -15.09
C ARG A 503 -23.45 -15.49 -14.30
N ILE A 504 -22.61 -14.59 -14.77
CA ILE A 504 -22.46 -13.21 -14.29
C ILE A 504 -22.96 -12.27 -15.37
N LEU A 505 -23.37 -11.04 -15.03
CA LEU A 505 -23.81 -10.02 -16.01
C LEU A 505 -24.92 -10.53 -16.94
N ILE A 506 -25.93 -11.22 -16.40
CA ILE A 506 -27.03 -11.80 -17.20
C ILE A 506 -27.91 -10.70 -17.79
N ASP A 507 -28.26 -9.70 -16.98
CA ASP A 507 -29.21 -8.65 -17.36
C ASP A 507 -28.53 -7.27 -17.51
N ASN A 508 -27.20 -7.21 -17.40
CA ASN A 508 -26.43 -5.97 -17.38
C ASN A 508 -25.21 -6.06 -18.30
N TYR A 509 -24.73 -4.90 -18.73
CA TYR A 509 -23.43 -4.70 -19.39
C TYR A 509 -22.44 -4.09 -18.41
N ASN A 510 -21.26 -4.68 -18.35
CA ASN A 510 -20.10 -4.08 -17.69
C ASN A 510 -19.36 -3.18 -18.68
N TRP A 511 -19.20 -1.92 -18.31
CA TRP A 511 -18.35 -0.99 -19.04
C TRP A 511 -16.88 -1.15 -18.61
N THR A 512 -16.06 -1.69 -19.51
CA THR A 512 -14.67 -2.09 -19.24
C THR A 512 -13.71 -0.89 -19.30
N LYS A 513 -12.42 -1.13 -19.06
CA LYS A 513 -11.34 -0.18 -19.38
C LYS A 513 -10.85 -0.25 -20.84
N SER A 514 -11.36 -1.20 -21.63
CA SER A 514 -10.90 -1.42 -23.01
C SER A 514 -11.54 -0.41 -23.98
N HIS A 515 -10.83 -0.11 -25.07
CA HIS A 515 -11.30 0.77 -26.14
C HIS A 515 -11.27 0.08 -27.49
N SER A 516 -12.18 0.48 -28.37
CA SER A 516 -12.06 0.22 -29.80
C SER A 516 -11.01 1.12 -30.45
N SER A 517 -10.60 0.77 -31.66
CA SER A 517 -9.76 1.58 -32.54
C SER A 517 -10.37 2.95 -32.88
N SER A 518 -11.70 3.07 -32.83
CA SER A 518 -12.45 4.31 -33.01
C SER A 518 -12.55 5.16 -31.73
N GLY A 519 -12.03 4.69 -30.59
CA GLY A 519 -12.04 5.41 -29.31
C GLY A 519 -13.31 5.23 -28.48
N ASP A 520 -14.24 4.40 -28.94
CA ASP A 520 -15.42 3.99 -28.17
C ASP A 520 -15.00 3.12 -26.98
N LEU A 521 -15.74 3.21 -25.89
CA LEU A 521 -15.52 2.38 -24.72
C LEU A 521 -16.25 1.04 -24.89
N VAL A 522 -15.56 -0.05 -24.56
CA VAL A 522 -16.05 -1.41 -24.79
C VAL A 522 -16.87 -1.90 -23.61
N GLY A 523 -18.07 -2.39 -23.90
CA GLY A 523 -18.96 -3.07 -22.96
C GLY A 523 -19.08 -4.57 -23.26
N ILE A 524 -19.19 -5.38 -22.22
CA ILE A 524 -19.53 -6.81 -22.32
C ILE A 524 -20.59 -7.16 -21.29
N GLY A 525 -21.59 -7.93 -21.70
CA GLY A 525 -22.71 -8.30 -20.83
C GLY A 525 -23.74 -9.17 -21.53
N ASP A 526 -24.95 -9.17 -21.00
CA ASP A 526 -26.06 -10.00 -21.49
C ASP A 526 -25.60 -11.47 -21.67
N CYS A 527 -24.96 -12.00 -20.64
CA CYS A 527 -24.29 -13.31 -20.66
C CYS A 527 -25.29 -14.48 -20.59
N VAL A 528 -26.28 -14.49 -21.47
CA VAL A 528 -27.36 -15.48 -21.54
C VAL A 528 -26.95 -16.72 -22.36
N GLY A 529 -27.89 -17.65 -22.56
CA GLY A 529 -27.64 -18.87 -23.34
C GLY A 529 -27.25 -18.62 -24.81
N TYR A 530 -27.55 -17.44 -25.34
CA TYR A 530 -27.17 -17.03 -26.68
C TYR A 530 -25.72 -16.52 -26.78
N GLY A 531 -25.01 -16.39 -25.66
CA GLY A 531 -23.65 -15.83 -25.58
C GLY A 531 -23.64 -14.38 -25.12
N ALA A 532 -22.51 -13.95 -24.57
CA ALA A 532 -22.28 -12.58 -24.14
C ALA A 532 -22.25 -11.64 -25.35
N SER A 533 -22.93 -10.51 -25.21
CA SER A 533 -22.96 -9.43 -26.19
C SER A 533 -21.77 -8.49 -25.96
N VAL A 534 -21.12 -8.10 -27.06
CA VAL A 534 -20.02 -7.13 -27.07
C VAL A 534 -20.53 -5.86 -27.74
N SER A 535 -20.39 -4.73 -27.05
CA SER A 535 -20.94 -3.46 -27.50
C SER A 535 -19.89 -2.35 -27.40
N TRP A 536 -20.05 -1.32 -28.21
CA TRP A 536 -19.25 -0.12 -28.17
C TRP A 536 -20.16 1.06 -27.84
N TRP A 537 -19.70 1.92 -26.93
CA TRP A 537 -20.48 3.04 -26.45
C TRP A 537 -19.63 4.30 -26.42
N LEU A 538 -20.22 5.40 -26.87
CA LEU A 538 -19.67 6.73 -26.63
C LEU A 538 -19.71 7.04 -25.11
N PRO A 539 -18.75 7.82 -24.59
CA PRO A 539 -18.58 8.03 -23.15
C PRO A 539 -19.76 8.69 -22.41
N GLU A 540 -20.65 9.37 -23.13
CA GLU A 540 -21.84 10.05 -22.62
C GLU A 540 -23.07 9.15 -22.54
N TYR A 541 -23.09 7.96 -23.16
CA TYR A 541 -24.25 7.07 -23.07
C TYR A 541 -24.53 6.67 -21.62
N TYR A 542 -25.80 6.61 -21.23
CA TYR A 542 -26.25 6.30 -19.87
C TYR A 542 -27.43 5.31 -19.87
N ASP A 543 -27.27 4.18 -20.52
CA ASP A 543 -28.30 3.13 -20.62
C ASP A 543 -28.64 2.49 -19.26
N ASP A 544 -29.87 2.00 -19.08
CA ASP A 544 -30.34 1.41 -17.81
C ASP A 544 -29.81 0.00 -17.55
N LEU A 545 -29.24 -0.66 -18.56
CA LEU A 545 -28.57 -1.96 -18.42
C LEU A 545 -27.05 -1.83 -18.29
N MET A 546 -26.47 -0.65 -18.51
CA MET A 546 -25.02 -0.46 -18.53
C MET A 546 -24.49 0.09 -17.20
N GLY A 547 -23.61 -0.65 -16.53
CA GLY A 547 -23.00 -0.25 -15.26
C GLY A 547 -21.52 -0.61 -15.18
N VAL A 548 -20.95 -0.50 -13.97
CA VAL A 548 -19.55 -0.88 -13.71
C VAL A 548 -19.47 -2.13 -12.84
N SER A 549 -18.90 -3.21 -13.37
CA SER A 549 -18.36 -4.32 -12.58
C SER A 549 -16.89 -4.01 -12.28
N PHE A 550 -16.48 -4.26 -11.05
CA PHE A 550 -15.16 -3.90 -10.55
C PHE A 550 -14.36 -5.11 -10.09
N SER A 551 -13.04 -4.94 -10.15
CA SER A 551 -12.04 -5.92 -9.72
C SER A 551 -11.05 -5.22 -8.78
N CYS A 552 -10.50 -5.96 -7.82
CA CYS A 552 -9.39 -5.51 -6.97
C CYS A 552 -8.25 -6.54 -7.04
#